data_AF-A0A973M1Z2-F1
#
_entry.id   AF-A0A973M1Z2-F1
#
_cell.length_a   1.000
_cell.length_b   1.000
_cell.length_c   1.000
_cell.angle_alpha   90.00
_cell.angle_beta   90.00
_cell.angle_gamma   90.00
#
_symmetry.space_group_name_H-M   'P 1'
#
loop_
_entity.id
_entity.type
_entity.pdbx_description
1 polymer ?
#
loop_
_entity_poly.entity_id
_entity_poly.type
_entity_poly.pdbx_seq_one_letter_code
_entity_poly.pdbx_strand_id
1 'polypeptide(L)'
;ANFPPASADSGQLAGLPKTRVAATWVPWTSDRLSLASGYGAGVTAPGWYQHLFTHWSAHGASADVATTWLVRVAQALRNENLDASTASVVETRRMAGALAAVRGRPSPGLAELDDAVQAVLCEGSPVPLALVHRELTVGHELGSVPESAPTVPLAADLAAAQRRLRLTPRALEEVVTLDLRKPNQLARSVLLHRLTLLGVPWGRPVETGRTTGTFKEGWALHWQPEFAVALVEASRYGTTVASAAAAYVAERAQGAENLGELGELLAACLLAELPHGIGQVVAVLAERAARQEDVPELLETIAPLARTCRYGNVRGVDVSEVRRILDATAVRAFVGLPTACAGLDDEAASAMRRAIDSAQSGLSLLPELPHDDWHRALASVSGSDRIHGSVAGRATRLLLDAGLVDRNEVAARLSRRLSVATPGPEAAAWLDGLLSGTAVLLIHDRRILGLVDEWVSGVDDEVFDDVLPLVRRTFSAFSRPERREIGELLSRAADSAEASGADEPLDLTLARPALRTMARYLGWKAST
;
A
#
# COMPACT_ATOMS: atom_id res chain seq x y z
N ALA A 1 16.40 -10.01 47.26
CA ALA A 1 16.64 -8.57 47.54
C ALA A 1 15.71 -8.15 48.67
N ASN A 2 16.22 -7.45 49.69
CA ASN A 2 15.37 -6.86 50.73
C ASN A 2 14.78 -5.57 50.15
N PHE A 3 13.51 -5.61 49.76
CA PHE A 3 12.79 -4.39 49.40
C PHE A 3 12.58 -3.52 50.65
N PRO A 4 12.65 -2.18 50.53
CA PRO A 4 12.41 -1.29 51.65
C PRO A 4 10.99 -1.46 52.22
N PRO A 5 10.78 -1.19 53.52
CA PRO A 5 9.48 -1.32 54.15
C PRO A 5 8.51 -0.23 53.63
N ALA A 6 7.23 -0.57 53.49
CA ALA A 6 6.19 0.35 53.00
C ALA A 6 6.08 1.67 53.79
N SER A 7 6.57 1.71 55.03
CA SER A 7 6.66 2.93 55.85
C SER A 7 7.68 3.94 55.32
N ALA A 8 8.77 3.48 54.70
CA ALA A 8 9.77 4.35 54.08
C ALA A 8 9.21 5.05 52.85
N ASP A 9 8.52 4.32 51.97
CA ASP A 9 7.85 4.88 50.79
C ASP A 9 6.74 5.84 51.20
N SER A 10 5.95 5.48 52.22
CA SER A 10 4.90 6.35 52.77
C SER A 10 5.45 7.66 53.33
N GLY A 11 6.64 7.63 53.96
CA GLY A 11 7.33 8.82 54.46
C GLY A 11 7.84 9.73 53.33
N GLN A 12 8.33 9.17 52.22
CA GLN A 12 8.75 9.94 51.06
C GLN A 12 7.59 10.60 50.31
N LEU A 13 6.42 9.94 50.26
CA LEU A 13 5.23 10.45 49.58
C LEU A 13 4.39 11.41 50.44
N ALA A 14 4.73 11.59 51.71
CA ALA A 14 4.00 12.45 52.65
C ALA A 14 4.10 13.93 52.26
N GLY A 15 2.95 14.63 52.25
CA GLY A 15 2.88 16.07 51.95
C GLY A 15 2.88 16.43 50.47
N LEU A 16 3.04 15.46 49.56
CA LEU A 16 2.96 15.70 48.11
C LEU A 16 1.50 15.88 47.63
N PRO A 17 1.26 16.71 46.61
CA PRO A 17 -0.06 16.85 46.00
C PRO A 17 -0.55 15.52 45.42
N LYS A 18 -1.80 15.16 45.73
CA LYS A 18 -2.41 13.89 45.33
C LYS A 18 -3.25 14.09 44.06
N THR A 19 -3.04 13.23 43.07
CA THR A 19 -3.88 13.12 41.87
C THR A 19 -4.50 11.74 41.83
N ARG A 20 -5.75 11.63 41.35
CA ARG A 20 -6.36 10.32 41.09
C ARG A 20 -5.65 9.69 39.89
N VAL A 21 -5.02 8.55 40.11
CA VAL A 21 -4.36 7.77 39.07
C VAL A 21 -5.15 6.49 38.86
N ALA A 22 -5.39 6.12 37.61
CA ALA A 22 -5.85 4.79 37.23
C ALA A 22 -4.68 4.04 36.59
N ALA A 23 -4.44 2.80 37.01
CA ALA A 23 -3.43 1.93 36.43
C ALA A 23 -4.13 0.83 35.62
N THR A 24 -3.58 0.52 34.44
CA THR A 24 -4.03 -0.60 33.60
C THR A 24 -2.85 -1.52 33.32
N TRP A 25 -3.13 -2.78 33.03
CA TRP A 25 -2.12 -3.77 32.68
C TRP A 25 -2.00 -3.88 31.17
N VAL A 26 -0.77 -3.92 30.66
CA VAL A 26 -0.49 -4.18 29.25
C VAL A 26 -0.05 -5.64 29.12
N PRO A 27 -0.69 -6.45 28.25
CA PRO A 27 -0.20 -7.79 27.97
C PRO A 27 1.10 -7.71 27.16
N TRP A 28 2.14 -8.38 27.63
CA TRP A 28 3.41 -8.46 26.92
C TRP A 28 3.51 -9.77 26.14
N THR A 29 4.24 -9.73 25.03
CA THR A 29 4.61 -10.94 24.30
C THR A 29 5.81 -11.60 24.97
N SER A 30 5.94 -12.92 24.79
CA SER A 30 7.09 -13.67 25.32
C SER A 30 8.41 -13.14 24.78
N ASP A 31 8.46 -12.71 23.51
CA ASP A 31 9.61 -12.03 22.93
C ASP A 31 9.99 -10.73 23.66
N ARG A 32 9.02 -9.87 23.96
CA ARG A 32 9.28 -8.62 24.72
C ARG A 32 9.65 -8.87 26.18
N LEU A 33 9.23 -10.01 26.75
CA LEU A 33 9.69 -10.44 28.07
C LEU A 33 11.11 -10.99 28.05
N SER A 34 11.65 -11.35 26.88
CA SER A 34 12.98 -11.94 26.76
C SER A 34 14.08 -10.91 27.02
N LEU A 35 15.15 -11.34 27.69
CA LEU A 35 16.39 -10.55 27.81
C LEU A 35 16.94 -10.15 26.43
N ALA A 36 16.77 -11.00 25.41
CA ALA A 36 17.23 -10.77 24.05
C ALA A 36 16.57 -9.55 23.38
N SER A 37 15.40 -9.11 23.87
CA SER A 37 14.74 -7.88 23.40
C SER A 37 15.41 -6.59 23.87
N GLY A 38 16.45 -6.68 24.70
CA GLY A 38 17.12 -5.54 25.33
C GLY A 38 16.48 -5.09 26.64
N TYR A 39 15.43 -5.78 27.11
CA TYR A 39 14.84 -5.52 28.42
C TYR A 39 15.78 -6.01 29.53
N GLY A 40 16.41 -5.10 30.28
CA GLY A 40 17.44 -5.42 31.27
C GLY A 40 16.99 -6.28 32.48
N ALA A 41 15.68 -6.41 32.70
CA ALA A 41 15.09 -7.34 33.66
C ALA A 41 14.42 -8.56 32.98
N GLY A 42 14.72 -8.77 31.70
CA GLY A 42 14.11 -9.79 30.86
C GLY A 42 14.48 -11.20 31.27
N VAL A 43 13.56 -12.11 30.97
CA VAL A 43 13.66 -13.52 31.28
C VAL A 43 14.44 -14.21 30.16
N THR A 44 15.39 -15.08 30.49
CA THR A 44 16.27 -15.71 29.48
C THR A 44 15.53 -16.67 28.54
N ALA A 45 14.52 -17.38 29.06
CA ALA A 45 13.79 -18.41 28.33
C ALA A 45 12.30 -18.42 28.72
N PRO A 46 11.52 -17.37 28.36
CA PRO A 46 10.12 -17.22 28.76
C PRO A 46 9.28 -18.47 28.50
N GLY A 47 9.36 -19.06 27.30
CA GLY A 47 8.57 -20.23 26.92
C GLY A 47 8.97 -21.51 27.66
N TRP A 48 10.25 -21.66 28.03
CA TRP A 48 10.70 -22.74 28.91
C TRP A 48 10.11 -22.61 30.32
N TYR A 49 10.18 -21.43 30.92
CA TYR A 49 9.63 -21.21 32.26
C TYR A 49 8.11 -21.34 32.29
N GLN A 50 7.41 -20.89 31.24
CA GLN A 50 5.99 -21.13 31.06
C GLN A 50 5.68 -22.63 31.01
N HIS A 51 6.47 -23.41 30.25
CA HIS A 51 6.33 -24.87 30.20
C HIS A 51 6.51 -25.51 31.57
N LEU A 52 7.55 -25.14 32.32
CA LEU A 52 7.77 -25.62 33.69
C LEU A 52 6.55 -25.34 34.58
N PHE A 53 6.08 -24.09 34.57
CA PHE A 53 4.96 -23.65 35.40
C PHE A 53 3.69 -24.43 35.07
N THR A 54 3.27 -24.44 33.80
CA THR A 54 2.05 -25.15 33.38
C THR A 54 2.14 -26.65 33.66
N HIS A 55 3.29 -27.26 33.37
CA HIS A 55 3.47 -28.69 33.57
C HIS A 55 3.40 -29.08 35.05
N TRP A 56 4.12 -28.37 35.92
CA TRP A 56 4.10 -28.64 37.37
C TRP A 56 2.77 -28.30 38.03
N SER A 57 2.08 -27.25 37.58
CA SER A 57 0.73 -26.95 38.05
C SER A 57 -0.27 -28.06 37.74
N ALA A 58 -0.13 -28.73 36.58
CA ALA A 58 -1.04 -29.79 36.16
C ALA A 58 -0.66 -31.17 36.70
N HIS A 59 0.63 -31.50 36.81
CA HIS A 59 1.11 -32.87 37.07
C HIS A 59 1.95 -33.00 38.35
N GLY A 60 2.21 -31.91 39.07
CA GLY A 60 3.08 -31.87 40.24
C GLY A 60 4.57 -31.83 39.89
N ALA A 61 5.41 -31.58 40.91
CA ALA A 61 6.84 -31.33 40.76
C ALA A 61 7.67 -32.56 40.32
N SER A 62 7.13 -33.78 40.45
CA SER A 62 7.83 -35.04 40.17
C SER A 62 7.65 -35.57 38.73
N ALA A 63 6.85 -34.88 37.90
CA ALA A 63 6.56 -35.33 36.53
C ALA A 63 7.72 -35.06 35.56
N ASP A 64 7.89 -35.91 34.53
CA ASP A 64 9.02 -35.83 33.57
C ASP A 64 8.85 -34.71 32.54
N VAL A 65 9.19 -33.49 32.97
CA VAL A 65 9.12 -32.26 32.17
C VAL A 65 10.00 -32.31 30.92
N ALA A 66 11.15 -32.99 31.01
CA ALA A 66 12.12 -33.06 29.91
C ALA A 66 11.52 -33.75 28.68
N THR A 67 10.77 -34.84 28.87
CA THR A 67 10.14 -35.56 27.77
C THR A 67 9.05 -34.73 27.10
N THR A 68 8.19 -34.05 27.88
CA THR A 68 7.12 -33.21 27.31
C THR A 68 7.67 -32.00 26.56
N TRP A 69 8.81 -31.45 27.00
CA TRP A 69 9.53 -30.42 26.26
C TRP A 69 10.09 -30.93 24.93
N LEU A 70 10.80 -32.08 24.94
CA LEU A 70 11.39 -32.65 23.72
C LEU A 70 10.33 -33.05 22.68
N VAL A 71 9.12 -33.41 23.12
CA VAL A 71 7.98 -33.62 22.20
C VAL A 71 7.60 -32.31 21.49
N ARG A 72 7.56 -31.18 22.20
CA ARG A 72 7.30 -29.86 21.60
C ARG A 72 8.42 -29.48 20.63
N VAL A 73 9.69 -29.71 21.00
CA VAL A 73 10.84 -29.48 20.13
C VAL A 73 10.74 -30.27 18.83
N ALA A 74 10.45 -31.58 18.92
CA ALA A 74 10.28 -32.43 17.75
C ALA A 74 9.12 -31.97 16.86
N GLN A 75 8.01 -31.50 17.45
CA GLN A 75 6.89 -30.93 16.69
C GLN A 75 7.29 -29.64 15.96
N ALA A 76 8.02 -28.73 16.61
CA ALA A 76 8.48 -27.49 15.97
C ALA A 76 9.43 -27.78 14.79
N LEU A 77 10.37 -28.72 14.95
CA LEU A 77 11.25 -29.16 13.87
C LEU A 77 10.48 -29.79 12.71
N ARG A 78 9.52 -30.68 13.00
CA ARG A 78 8.69 -31.33 11.96
C ARG A 78 7.82 -30.33 11.19
N ASN A 79 7.33 -29.28 11.83
CA ASN A 79 6.55 -28.22 11.16
C ASN A 79 7.37 -27.49 10.08
N GLU A 80 8.68 -27.41 10.26
CA GLU A 80 9.64 -26.86 9.28
C GLU A 80 10.21 -27.94 8.34
N ASN A 81 9.57 -29.11 8.27
CA ASN A 81 9.99 -30.27 7.47
C ASN A 81 11.37 -30.85 7.84
N LEU A 82 11.81 -30.67 9.09
CA LEU A 82 13.01 -31.32 9.62
C LEU A 82 12.66 -32.66 10.27
N ASP A 83 13.49 -33.69 10.03
CA ASP A 83 13.26 -35.01 10.62
C ASP A 83 13.56 -34.98 12.12
N ALA A 84 12.63 -35.51 12.90
CA ALA A 84 12.74 -35.65 14.34
C ALA A 84 11.94 -36.87 14.77
N SER A 85 12.39 -38.07 14.42
CA SER A 85 11.67 -39.31 14.73
C SER A 85 11.48 -39.53 16.24
N THR A 86 10.48 -40.33 16.62
CA THR A 86 10.25 -40.67 18.04
C THR A 86 11.47 -41.39 18.66
N ALA A 87 12.21 -42.17 17.87
CA ALA A 87 13.46 -42.79 18.32
C ALA A 87 14.51 -41.72 18.66
N SER A 88 14.67 -40.70 17.81
CA SER A 88 15.58 -39.59 18.06
C SER A 88 15.20 -38.81 19.32
N VAL A 89 13.91 -38.64 19.61
CA VAL A 89 13.43 -37.99 20.86
C VAL A 89 13.82 -38.80 22.10
N VAL A 90 13.67 -40.14 22.06
CA VAL A 90 14.07 -41.02 23.17
C VAL A 90 15.58 -40.95 23.41
N GLU A 91 16.39 -40.98 22.34
CA GLU A 91 17.85 -40.84 22.46
C GLU A 91 18.26 -39.46 22.96
N THR A 92 17.59 -38.40 22.50
CA THR A 92 17.77 -37.03 23.01
C THR A 92 17.50 -36.96 24.51
N ARG A 93 16.42 -37.60 24.98
CA ARG A 93 16.07 -37.64 26.41
C ARG A 93 17.11 -38.38 27.25
N ARG A 94 17.64 -39.49 26.73
CA ARG A 94 18.72 -40.26 27.37
C ARG A 94 20.00 -39.44 27.45
N MET A 95 20.39 -38.80 26.36
CA MET A 95 21.56 -37.92 26.29
C MET A 95 21.44 -36.75 27.27
N ALA A 96 20.30 -36.05 27.31
CA ALA A 96 20.07 -34.98 28.28
C ALA A 96 20.20 -35.46 29.74
N GLY A 97 19.75 -36.69 30.03
CA GLY A 97 19.93 -37.34 31.34
C GLY A 97 21.41 -37.59 31.67
N ALA A 98 22.18 -38.10 30.72
CA ALA A 98 23.62 -38.30 30.88
C ALA A 98 24.37 -36.97 31.09
N LEU A 99 24.02 -35.94 30.32
CA LEU A 99 24.59 -34.59 30.48
C LEU A 99 24.30 -34.01 31.86
N ALA A 100 23.07 -34.18 32.38
CA ALA A 100 22.72 -33.76 33.73
C ALA A 100 23.58 -34.47 34.78
N ALA A 101 23.78 -35.79 34.64
CA ALA A 101 24.62 -36.57 35.56
C ALA A 101 26.09 -36.11 35.53
N VAL A 102 26.65 -35.90 34.34
CA VAL A 102 28.03 -35.37 34.18
C VAL A 102 28.19 -33.99 34.80
N ARG A 103 27.14 -33.16 34.74
CA ARG A 103 27.11 -31.81 35.32
C ARG A 103 26.72 -31.78 36.81
N GLY A 104 26.54 -32.93 37.45
CA GLY A 104 26.16 -33.03 38.86
C GLY A 104 24.77 -32.46 39.17
N ARG A 105 23.85 -32.49 38.20
CA ARG A 105 22.47 -31.99 38.36
C ARG A 105 21.50 -33.12 38.66
N PRO A 106 20.47 -32.88 39.49
CA PRO A 106 19.47 -33.89 39.82
C PRO A 106 18.54 -34.23 38.65
N SER A 107 18.43 -33.34 37.65
CA SER A 107 17.63 -33.54 36.44
C SER A 107 18.13 -32.64 35.29
N PRO A 108 17.78 -32.94 34.03
CA PRO A 108 18.13 -32.10 32.89
C PRO A 108 17.40 -30.74 32.95
N GLY A 109 18.15 -29.65 32.90
CA GLY A 109 17.64 -28.31 32.66
C GLY A 109 17.67 -27.95 31.17
N LEU A 110 17.28 -26.71 30.85
CA LEU A 110 17.24 -26.22 29.46
C LEU A 110 18.59 -26.36 28.75
N ALA A 111 19.72 -26.07 29.42
CA ALA A 111 21.04 -26.21 28.81
C ALA A 111 21.37 -27.65 28.43
N GLU A 112 21.04 -28.63 29.28
CA GLU A 112 21.25 -30.05 28.97
C GLU A 112 20.34 -30.53 27.83
N LEU A 113 19.13 -29.96 27.74
CA LEU A 113 18.18 -30.26 26.67
C LEU A 113 18.63 -29.65 25.35
N ASP A 114 19.05 -28.39 25.32
CA ASP A 114 19.54 -27.71 24.12
C ASP A 114 20.77 -28.41 23.54
N ASP A 115 21.73 -28.81 24.38
CA ASP A 115 22.92 -29.55 23.94
C ASP A 115 22.55 -30.92 23.35
N ALA A 116 21.62 -31.63 23.98
CA ALA A 116 21.15 -32.93 23.50
C ALA A 116 20.35 -32.79 22.19
N VAL A 117 19.49 -31.77 22.09
CA VAL A 117 18.72 -31.45 20.88
C VAL A 117 19.68 -31.12 19.74
N GLN A 118 20.67 -30.27 19.98
CA GLN A 118 21.66 -29.92 18.95
C GLN A 118 22.37 -31.17 18.45
N ALA A 119 22.85 -32.02 19.36
CA ALA A 119 23.61 -33.21 18.99
C ALA A 119 22.78 -34.26 18.25
N VAL A 120 21.53 -34.50 18.68
CA VAL A 120 20.73 -35.63 18.19
C VAL A 120 19.68 -35.20 17.16
N LEU A 121 18.91 -34.16 17.43
CA LEU A 121 17.80 -33.72 16.56
C LEU A 121 18.25 -32.72 15.48
N CYS A 122 19.36 -32.02 15.71
CA CYS A 122 19.88 -31.01 14.77
C CYS A 122 21.19 -31.44 14.10
N GLU A 123 21.61 -32.70 14.28
CA GLU A 123 22.83 -33.27 13.69
C GLU A 123 24.10 -32.43 13.95
N GLY A 124 24.20 -31.84 15.14
CA GLY A 124 25.29 -30.97 15.57
C GLY A 124 25.17 -29.50 15.11
N SER A 125 24.20 -29.18 14.26
CA SER A 125 24.02 -27.83 13.71
C SER A 125 23.30 -26.88 14.69
N PRO A 126 23.83 -25.67 14.92
CA PRO A 126 23.13 -24.66 15.72
C PRO A 126 21.95 -24.01 14.98
N VAL A 127 21.84 -24.20 13.66
CA VAL A 127 20.81 -23.51 12.85
C VAL A 127 19.39 -24.02 13.16
N PRO A 128 19.10 -25.34 13.15
CA PRO A 128 17.80 -25.84 13.58
C PRO A 128 17.53 -25.61 15.07
N LEU A 129 18.57 -25.57 15.91
CA LEU A 129 18.40 -25.21 17.32
C LEU A 129 17.96 -23.73 17.48
N ALA A 130 18.47 -22.81 16.65
CA ALA A 130 18.06 -21.41 16.69
C ALA A 130 16.57 -21.23 16.36
N LEU A 131 16.02 -22.04 15.46
CA LEU A 131 14.57 -22.11 15.21
C LEU A 131 13.82 -22.52 16.48
N VAL A 132 14.24 -23.61 17.14
CA VAL A 132 13.65 -24.07 18.41
C VAL A 132 13.72 -22.98 19.47
N HIS A 133 14.84 -22.26 19.55
CA HIS A 133 15.02 -21.17 20.49
C HIS A 133 14.01 -20.04 20.26
N ARG A 134 13.80 -19.65 19.01
CA ARG A 134 12.81 -18.61 18.65
C ARG A 134 11.37 -19.07 18.93
N GLU A 135 10.99 -20.24 18.42
CA GLU A 135 9.60 -20.71 18.43
C GLU A 135 9.13 -21.22 19.81
N LEU A 136 10.03 -21.78 20.61
CA LEU A 136 9.67 -22.44 21.87
C LEU A 136 10.36 -21.83 23.09
N THR A 137 11.67 -21.61 23.05
CA THR A 137 12.41 -21.13 24.24
C THR A 137 12.06 -19.68 24.57
N VAL A 138 11.97 -18.82 23.55
CA VAL A 138 11.41 -17.48 23.65
C VAL A 138 9.89 -17.55 23.50
N GLY A 139 9.40 -18.07 22.37
CA GLY A 139 7.98 -18.25 22.10
C GLY A 139 7.26 -16.98 21.62
N HIS A 140 6.02 -17.18 21.18
CA HIS A 140 5.18 -16.13 20.58
C HIS A 140 3.88 -15.88 21.35
N GLU A 141 3.80 -16.34 22.59
CA GLU A 141 2.59 -16.16 23.39
C GLU A 141 2.42 -14.69 23.79
N LEU A 142 1.19 -14.18 23.62
CA LEU A 142 0.75 -12.90 24.14
C LEU A 142 0.06 -13.14 25.49
N GLY A 143 0.48 -12.41 26.52
CA GLY A 143 -0.15 -12.49 27.84
C GLY A 143 -1.64 -12.11 27.80
N SER A 144 -2.37 -12.47 28.86
CA SER A 144 -3.76 -12.08 29.05
C SER A 144 -3.91 -11.19 30.27
N VAL A 145 -4.86 -10.26 30.20
CA VAL A 145 -5.22 -9.38 31.31
C VAL A 145 -6.62 -9.79 31.79
N PRO A 146 -6.85 -9.99 33.11
CA PRO A 146 -8.17 -10.32 33.63
C PRO A 146 -9.22 -9.25 33.33
N GLU A 147 -10.48 -9.64 33.14
CA GLU A 147 -11.59 -8.70 32.87
C GLU A 147 -11.84 -7.71 34.02
N SER A 148 -11.42 -8.05 35.25
CA SER A 148 -11.53 -7.18 36.43
C SER A 148 -10.47 -6.07 36.45
N ALA A 149 -9.50 -6.08 35.55
CA ALA A 149 -8.47 -5.05 35.50
C ALA A 149 -9.04 -3.71 35.01
N PRO A 150 -8.67 -2.58 35.64
CA PRO A 150 -9.07 -1.27 35.13
C PRO A 150 -8.51 -1.09 33.71
N THR A 151 -9.35 -0.65 32.78
CA THR A 151 -8.99 -0.47 31.37
C THR A 151 -9.47 0.90 30.89
N VAL A 152 -8.71 1.56 30.02
CA VAL A 152 -9.15 2.83 29.42
C VAL A 152 -10.37 2.58 28.51
N PRO A 153 -11.37 3.48 28.47
CA PRO A 153 -12.60 3.26 27.70
C PRO A 153 -12.36 2.87 26.23
N LEU A 154 -11.39 3.52 25.58
CA LEU A 154 -11.02 3.24 24.19
C LEU A 154 -10.50 1.81 23.97
N ALA A 155 -9.71 1.29 24.91
CA ALA A 155 -9.20 -0.09 24.83
C ALA A 155 -10.33 -1.11 25.11
N ALA A 156 -11.27 -0.78 25.99
CA ALA A 156 -12.45 -1.61 26.21
C ALA A 156 -13.37 -1.66 24.97
N ASP A 157 -13.55 -0.53 24.28
CA ASP A 157 -14.28 -0.45 23.01
C ASP A 157 -13.59 -1.28 21.91
N LEU A 158 -12.27 -1.18 21.77
CA LEU A 158 -11.52 -2.02 20.84
C LEU A 158 -11.67 -3.51 21.16
N ALA A 159 -11.55 -3.90 22.43
CA ALA A 159 -11.72 -5.30 22.83
C ALA A 159 -13.14 -5.82 22.53
N ALA A 160 -14.17 -4.97 22.66
CA ALA A 160 -15.53 -5.31 22.24
C ALA A 160 -15.65 -5.45 20.71
N ALA A 161 -15.01 -4.56 19.95
CA ALA A 161 -14.98 -4.63 18.49
C ALA A 161 -14.25 -5.90 17.99
N GLN A 162 -13.10 -6.24 18.59
CA GLN A 162 -12.34 -7.46 18.30
C GLN A 162 -13.18 -8.73 18.51
N ARG A 163 -13.88 -8.83 19.64
CA ARG A 163 -14.80 -9.94 19.93
C ARG A 163 -15.95 -10.02 18.93
N ARG A 164 -16.61 -8.89 18.66
CA ARG A 164 -17.73 -8.81 17.70
C ARG A 164 -17.31 -9.23 16.29
N LEU A 165 -16.16 -8.75 15.82
CA LEU A 165 -15.67 -9.00 14.47
C LEU A 165 -14.89 -10.32 14.34
N ARG A 166 -14.68 -11.04 15.46
CA ARG A 166 -13.83 -12.24 15.54
C ARG A 166 -12.44 -12.00 14.95
N LEU A 167 -11.84 -10.88 15.36
CA LEU A 167 -10.49 -10.48 14.97
C LEU A 167 -9.62 -10.53 16.22
N THR A 168 -8.83 -11.60 16.36
CA THR A 168 -8.04 -11.85 17.57
C THR A 168 -6.63 -11.30 17.40
N PRO A 169 -6.12 -10.48 18.35
CA PRO A 169 -4.73 -10.04 18.31
C PRO A 169 -3.79 -11.24 18.48
N ARG A 170 -2.84 -11.38 17.56
CA ARG A 170 -1.79 -12.41 17.58
C ARG A 170 -0.43 -11.76 17.48
N ALA A 171 0.54 -12.29 18.22
CA ALA A 171 1.93 -11.85 18.12
C ALA A 171 2.60 -12.37 16.83
N LEU A 172 2.13 -13.49 16.28
CA LEU A 172 2.57 -13.97 14.97
C LEU A 172 1.83 -13.21 13.86
N GLU A 173 2.54 -12.90 12.77
CA GLU A 173 1.93 -12.26 11.61
C GLU A 173 0.94 -13.20 10.91
N GLU A 174 -0.26 -12.69 10.62
CA GLU A 174 -1.32 -13.42 9.91
C GLU A 174 -1.83 -12.58 8.73
N VAL A 175 -1.77 -13.12 7.52
CA VAL A 175 -2.30 -12.45 6.33
C VAL A 175 -3.77 -12.82 6.14
N VAL A 176 -4.65 -11.82 6.12
CA VAL A 176 -6.09 -11.98 5.89
C VAL A 176 -6.51 -11.26 4.61
N THR A 177 -7.38 -11.90 3.82
CA THR A 177 -8.03 -11.27 2.66
C THR A 177 -9.49 -10.98 2.98
N LEU A 178 -9.90 -9.72 2.83
CA LEU A 178 -11.24 -9.21 3.10
C LEU A 178 -11.97 -8.90 1.78
N ASP A 179 -13.16 -9.46 1.60
CA ASP A 179 -14.13 -9.13 0.55
C ASP A 179 -15.10 -8.06 1.07
N LEU A 180 -14.95 -6.85 0.57
CA LEU A 180 -15.67 -5.65 1.02
C LEU A 180 -17.19 -5.71 0.77
N ARG A 181 -17.67 -6.66 -0.05
CA ARG A 181 -19.12 -6.87 -0.26
C ARG A 181 -19.78 -7.57 0.91
N LYS A 182 -19.01 -8.19 1.81
CA LYS A 182 -19.51 -8.87 3.00
C LYS A 182 -19.49 -7.89 4.18
N PRO A 183 -20.65 -7.57 4.81
CA PRO A 183 -20.72 -6.55 5.86
C PRO A 183 -19.73 -6.76 7.02
N ASN A 184 -19.52 -8.01 7.45
CA ASN A 184 -18.57 -8.31 8.52
C ASN A 184 -17.10 -8.09 8.10
N GLN A 185 -16.76 -8.32 6.84
CA GLN A 185 -15.39 -8.13 6.33
C GLN A 185 -15.12 -6.65 6.02
N LEU A 186 -16.12 -5.91 5.54
CA LEU A 186 -16.10 -4.46 5.49
C LEU A 186 -15.86 -3.86 6.88
N ALA A 187 -16.60 -4.30 7.89
CA ALA A 187 -16.42 -3.81 9.26
C ALA A 187 -15.02 -4.11 9.85
N ARG A 188 -14.36 -5.21 9.43
CA ARG A 188 -12.96 -5.49 9.76
C ARG A 188 -12.01 -4.50 9.09
N SER A 189 -12.17 -4.26 7.79
CA SER A 189 -11.38 -3.26 7.05
C SER A 189 -11.52 -1.87 7.69
N VAL A 190 -12.75 -1.45 7.97
CA VAL A 190 -13.06 -0.17 8.65
C VAL A 190 -12.37 -0.06 10.01
N LEU A 191 -12.39 -1.12 10.83
CA LEU A 191 -11.69 -1.12 12.11
C LEU A 191 -10.17 -0.92 11.93
N LEU A 192 -9.56 -1.64 10.99
CA LEU A 192 -8.12 -1.54 10.72
C LEU A 192 -7.74 -0.13 10.24
N HIS A 193 -8.51 0.46 9.33
CA HIS A 193 -8.27 1.83 8.88
C HIS A 193 -8.40 2.87 10.02
N ARG A 194 -9.38 2.70 10.92
CA ARG A 194 -9.52 3.58 12.09
C ARG A 194 -8.33 3.46 13.04
N LEU A 195 -7.85 2.25 13.27
CA LEU A 195 -6.67 2.03 14.11
C LEU A 195 -5.39 2.61 13.49
N THR A 196 -5.22 2.47 12.17
CA THR A 196 -4.11 3.11 11.45
C THR A 196 -4.15 4.64 11.59
N LEU A 197 -5.33 5.26 11.50
CA LEU A 197 -5.49 6.70 11.75
C LEU A 197 -5.05 7.09 13.16
N LEU A 198 -5.36 6.26 14.16
CA LEU A 198 -5.00 6.50 15.56
C LEU A 198 -3.53 6.18 15.90
N GLY A 199 -2.68 5.88 14.90
CA GLY A 199 -1.29 5.50 15.15
C GLY A 199 -1.14 4.08 15.73
N VAL A 200 -2.15 3.22 15.53
CA VAL A 200 -2.17 1.83 15.96
C VAL A 200 -2.17 0.92 14.72
N PRO A 201 -1.03 0.74 14.02
CA PRO A 201 -0.95 0.01 12.76
C PRO A 201 -0.99 -1.51 12.97
N TRP A 202 -2.09 -2.02 13.55
CA TRP A 202 -2.29 -3.45 13.79
C TRP A 202 -2.35 -4.25 12.48
N GLY A 203 -2.86 -3.64 11.41
CA GLY A 203 -2.82 -4.20 10.06
C GLY A 203 -2.01 -3.33 9.12
N ARG A 204 -1.20 -3.96 8.26
CA ARG A 204 -0.56 -3.33 7.11
C ARG A 204 -1.24 -3.79 5.81
N PRO A 205 -1.63 -2.89 4.90
CA PRO A 205 -2.14 -3.28 3.60
C PRO A 205 -1.11 -4.10 2.81
N VAL A 206 -1.56 -5.18 2.19
CA VAL A 206 -0.74 -6.01 1.29
C VAL A 206 -1.49 -6.24 -0.02
N GLU A 207 -0.76 -6.34 -1.13
CA GLU A 207 -1.36 -6.55 -2.45
C GLU A 207 -2.05 -7.92 -2.54
N THR A 208 -3.29 -7.92 -3.02
CA THR A 208 -4.11 -9.12 -3.19
C THR A 208 -3.90 -9.77 -4.56
N GLY A 209 -2.66 -10.00 -4.99
CA GLY A 209 -2.36 -10.67 -6.26
C GLY A 209 -3.09 -10.08 -7.49
N ARG A 210 -3.10 -10.83 -8.60
CA ARG A 210 -3.66 -10.42 -9.91
C ARG A 210 -5.20 -10.36 -9.97
N THR A 211 -5.91 -9.95 -8.92
CA THR A 211 -7.34 -9.65 -9.04
C THR A 211 -7.56 -8.19 -9.40
N THR A 212 -8.10 -7.95 -10.60
CA THR A 212 -8.47 -6.63 -11.13
C THR A 212 -9.66 -5.97 -10.43
N GLY A 213 -10.17 -6.55 -9.34
CA GLY A 213 -11.37 -6.08 -8.64
C GLY A 213 -11.03 -5.30 -7.38
N THR A 214 -11.58 -4.08 -7.25
CA THR A 214 -11.44 -3.20 -6.08
C THR A 214 -12.19 -3.66 -4.82
N PHE A 215 -12.80 -4.85 -4.85
CA PHE A 215 -13.61 -5.39 -3.75
C PHE A 215 -12.81 -6.27 -2.77
N LYS A 216 -11.52 -6.51 -3.03
CA LYS A 216 -10.65 -7.30 -2.15
C LYS A 216 -9.55 -6.44 -1.55
N GLU A 217 -9.38 -6.55 -0.23
CA GLU A 217 -8.27 -5.96 0.50
C GLU A 217 -7.45 -7.04 1.20
N GLY A 218 -6.13 -6.92 1.16
CA GLY A 218 -5.20 -7.81 1.86
C GLY A 218 -4.61 -7.07 3.04
N TRP A 219 -4.53 -7.73 4.19
CA TRP A 219 -3.96 -7.16 5.41
C TRP A 219 -3.03 -8.15 6.08
N ALA A 220 -1.79 -7.75 6.35
CA ALA A 220 -0.89 -8.45 7.24
C ALA A 220 -1.13 -7.94 8.67
N LEU A 221 -1.66 -8.80 9.54
CA LEU A 221 -2.01 -8.46 10.92
C LEU A 221 -0.93 -8.96 11.88
N HIS A 222 -0.42 -8.06 12.71
CA HIS A 222 0.59 -8.40 13.71
C HIS A 222 0.42 -7.49 14.91
N TRP A 223 0.06 -8.05 16.07
CA TRP A 223 -0.16 -7.28 17.30
C TRP A 223 1.14 -7.08 18.06
N GLN A 224 1.43 -5.82 18.40
CA GLN A 224 2.59 -5.41 19.19
C GLN A 224 2.14 -4.81 20.54
N PRO A 225 2.82 -5.09 21.66
CA PRO A 225 2.46 -4.51 22.96
C PRO A 225 2.42 -2.97 22.97
N GLU A 226 3.23 -2.31 22.14
CA GLU A 226 3.26 -0.86 21.96
C GLU A 226 1.89 -0.29 21.55
N PHE A 227 1.06 -1.08 20.89
CA PHE A 227 -0.29 -0.67 20.51
C PHE A 227 -1.20 -0.42 21.71
N ALA A 228 -0.96 -1.09 22.85
CA ALA A 228 -1.68 -0.79 24.06
C ALA A 228 -1.34 0.61 24.60
N VAL A 229 -0.07 1.04 24.46
CA VAL A 229 0.37 2.39 24.85
C VAL A 229 -0.19 3.43 23.89
N ALA A 230 -0.09 3.18 22.58
CA ALA A 230 -0.66 4.06 21.56
C ALA A 230 -2.18 4.23 21.74
N LEU A 231 -2.91 3.19 22.18
CA LEU A 231 -4.32 3.31 22.54
C LEU A 231 -4.57 4.19 23.77
N VAL A 232 -3.67 4.17 24.76
CA VAL A 232 -3.77 5.08 25.92
C VAL A 232 -3.55 6.52 25.47
N GLU A 233 -2.57 6.79 24.60
CA GLU A 233 -2.35 8.12 24.04
C GLU A 233 -3.55 8.58 23.20
N ALA A 234 -4.06 7.69 22.36
CA ALA A 234 -5.24 7.93 21.53
C ALA A 234 -6.52 8.19 22.33
N SER A 235 -6.59 7.77 23.60
CA SER A 235 -7.76 7.98 24.47
C SER A 235 -8.06 9.46 24.73
N ARG A 236 -7.09 10.36 24.49
CA ARG A 236 -7.32 11.81 24.51
C ARG A 236 -8.35 12.28 23.49
N TYR A 237 -8.51 11.55 22.39
CA TYR A 237 -9.40 11.91 21.29
C TYR A 237 -10.83 11.38 21.46
N GLY A 238 -11.03 10.35 22.28
CA GLY A 238 -12.36 9.79 22.46
C GLY A 238 -12.37 8.47 23.23
N THR A 239 -13.57 8.06 23.60
CA THR A 239 -13.84 6.83 24.36
C THR A 239 -14.13 5.61 23.48
N THR A 240 -14.35 5.79 22.18
CA THR A 240 -14.54 4.70 21.21
C THR A 240 -13.60 4.88 20.03
N VAL A 241 -13.27 3.78 19.33
CA VAL A 241 -12.35 3.81 18.18
C VAL A 241 -12.89 4.72 17.08
N ALA A 242 -14.21 4.75 16.88
CA ALA A 242 -14.85 5.62 15.91
C ALA A 242 -14.77 7.10 16.30
N SER A 243 -15.11 7.46 17.55
CA SER A 243 -15.07 8.87 17.98
C SER A 243 -13.65 9.40 18.08
N ALA A 244 -12.72 8.60 18.59
CA ALA A 244 -11.31 8.94 18.65
C ALA A 244 -10.73 9.17 17.25
N ALA A 245 -11.00 8.28 16.29
CA ALA A 245 -10.49 8.45 14.93
C ALA A 245 -11.09 9.70 14.24
N ALA A 246 -12.37 10.00 14.47
CA ALA A 246 -13.00 11.21 13.94
C ALA A 246 -12.40 12.49 14.53
N ALA A 247 -12.16 12.54 15.85
CA ALA A 247 -11.54 13.68 16.51
C ALA A 247 -10.06 13.86 16.11
N TYR A 248 -9.31 12.75 15.98
CA TYR A 248 -7.94 12.76 15.48
C TYR A 248 -7.86 13.36 14.08
N VAL A 249 -8.73 12.89 13.18
CA VAL A 249 -8.86 13.45 11.82
C VAL A 249 -9.17 14.95 11.86
N ALA A 250 -10.10 15.38 12.70
CA ALA A 250 -10.47 16.78 12.78
C ALA A 250 -9.29 17.67 13.23
N GLU A 251 -8.54 17.24 14.25
CA GLU A 251 -7.32 17.92 14.69
C GLU A 251 -6.26 17.95 13.58
N ARG A 252 -6.04 16.81 12.90
CA ARG A 252 -5.04 16.71 11.84
C ARG A 252 -5.38 17.55 10.61
N ALA A 253 -6.67 17.71 10.31
CA ALA A 253 -7.15 18.59 9.25
C ALA A 253 -6.80 20.05 9.55
N GLN A 254 -7.01 20.50 10.78
CA GLN A 254 -6.66 21.87 11.19
C GLN A 254 -5.17 22.13 11.09
N GLY A 255 -4.35 21.14 11.44
CA GLY A 255 -2.88 21.21 11.38
C GLY A 255 -2.23 20.82 10.05
N ALA A 256 -3.00 20.50 9.00
CA ALA A 256 -2.43 20.20 7.69
C ALA A 256 -1.65 21.42 7.15
N GLU A 257 -0.62 21.23 6.34
CA GLU A 257 0.14 22.36 5.76
C GLU A 257 -0.33 22.69 4.34
N ASN A 258 -0.66 21.67 3.55
CA ASN A 258 -1.04 21.78 2.15
C ASN A 258 -2.39 21.10 1.86
N LEU A 259 -2.95 21.32 0.67
CA LEU A 259 -4.22 20.72 0.27
C LEU A 259 -4.10 19.21 -0.03
N GLY A 260 -2.92 18.73 -0.39
CA GLY A 260 -2.64 17.31 -0.64
C GLY A 260 -2.88 16.46 0.61
N GLU A 261 -2.35 16.88 1.76
CA GLU A 261 -2.59 16.24 3.07
C GLU A 261 -4.08 16.13 3.41
N LEU A 262 -4.87 17.18 3.10
CA LEU A 262 -6.32 17.15 3.32
C LEU A 262 -7.01 16.15 2.38
N GLY A 263 -6.54 16.04 1.14
CA GLY A 263 -7.02 15.03 0.19
C GLY A 263 -6.74 13.60 0.64
N GLU A 264 -5.54 13.33 1.15
CA GLU A 264 -5.18 12.02 1.71
C GLU A 264 -5.99 11.69 2.96
N LEU A 265 -6.16 12.67 3.85
CA LEU A 265 -6.95 12.53 5.06
C LEU A 265 -8.42 12.24 4.73
N LEU A 266 -8.99 12.92 3.72
CA LEU A 266 -10.33 12.67 3.22
C LEU A 266 -10.48 11.23 2.68
N ALA A 267 -9.51 10.74 1.91
CA ALA A 267 -9.48 9.36 1.44
C ALA A 267 -9.43 8.36 2.62
N ALA A 268 -8.63 8.65 3.64
CA ALA A 268 -8.56 7.83 4.84
C ALA A 268 -9.88 7.82 5.62
N CYS A 269 -10.60 8.95 5.71
CA CYS A 269 -11.91 9.02 6.36
C CYS A 269 -12.96 8.16 5.66
N LEU A 270 -12.92 8.10 4.32
CA LEU A 270 -13.81 7.22 3.57
C LEU A 270 -13.54 5.77 3.91
N LEU A 271 -12.28 5.35 3.82
CA LEU A 271 -11.84 3.99 4.13
C LEU A 271 -12.17 3.58 5.58
N ALA A 272 -12.11 4.52 6.50
CA ALA A 272 -12.46 4.37 7.91
C ALA A 272 -13.96 4.58 8.24
N GLU A 273 -14.82 4.84 7.25
CA GLU A 273 -16.25 5.19 7.44
C GLU A 273 -16.46 6.22 8.57
N LEU A 274 -15.87 7.40 8.41
CA LEU A 274 -15.96 8.51 9.37
C LEU A 274 -16.72 9.71 8.78
N PRO A 275 -18.07 9.68 8.71
CA PRO A 275 -18.85 10.75 8.07
C PRO A 275 -18.66 12.11 8.74
N HIS A 276 -18.55 12.16 10.07
CA HIS A 276 -18.25 13.41 10.77
C HIS A 276 -16.83 13.93 10.48
N GLY A 277 -15.86 13.02 10.37
CA GLY A 277 -14.49 13.36 9.99
C GLY A 277 -14.42 13.94 8.57
N ILE A 278 -15.16 13.35 7.62
CA ILE A 278 -15.31 13.88 6.25
C ILE A 278 -15.79 15.33 6.29
N GLY A 279 -16.88 15.63 7.00
CA GLY A 279 -17.39 17.00 7.09
C GLY A 279 -16.36 18.01 7.63
N GLN A 280 -15.57 17.64 8.64
CA GLN A 280 -14.52 18.50 9.19
C GLN A 280 -13.37 18.74 8.21
N VAL A 281 -12.88 17.69 7.54
CA VAL A 281 -11.81 17.82 6.52
C VAL A 281 -12.28 18.67 5.35
N VAL A 282 -13.52 18.43 4.89
CA VAL A 282 -14.15 19.15 3.78
C VAL A 282 -14.29 20.64 4.09
N ALA A 283 -14.70 21.01 5.31
CA ALA A 283 -14.79 22.40 5.71
C ALA A 283 -13.42 23.12 5.64
N VAL A 284 -12.36 22.49 6.17
CA VAL A 284 -11.00 23.06 6.12
C VAL A 284 -10.48 23.12 4.67
N LEU A 285 -10.71 22.08 3.89
CA LEU A 285 -10.31 22.03 2.48
C LEU A 285 -11.02 23.13 1.68
N ALA A 286 -12.32 23.32 1.87
CA ALA A 286 -13.09 24.39 1.21
C ALA A 286 -12.53 25.78 1.53
N GLU A 287 -12.23 26.04 2.80
CA GLU A 287 -11.69 27.33 3.24
C GLU A 287 -10.31 27.60 2.63
N ARG A 288 -9.42 26.59 2.60
CA ARG A 288 -8.06 26.75 2.08
C ARG A 288 -8.00 26.77 0.57
N ALA A 289 -8.74 25.89 -0.10
CA ALA A 289 -8.88 25.91 -1.56
C ALA A 289 -9.46 27.24 -2.04
N ALA A 290 -10.36 27.86 -1.26
CA ALA A 290 -10.89 29.19 -1.55
C ALA A 290 -9.78 30.27 -1.62
N ARG A 291 -8.72 30.16 -0.83
CA ARG A 291 -7.61 31.13 -0.77
C ARG A 291 -6.37 30.72 -1.57
N GLN A 292 -6.34 29.51 -2.13
CA GLN A 292 -5.17 28.98 -2.82
C GLN A 292 -5.02 29.57 -4.23
N GLU A 293 -3.88 30.16 -4.53
CA GLU A 293 -3.54 30.74 -5.84
C GLU A 293 -2.63 29.81 -6.65
N ASP A 294 -1.95 28.86 -5.99
CA ASP A 294 -1.10 27.86 -6.62
C ASP A 294 -1.93 26.81 -7.40
N VAL A 295 -1.82 26.83 -8.73
CA VAL A 295 -2.58 25.95 -9.63
C VAL A 295 -2.17 24.48 -9.50
N PRO A 296 -0.88 24.10 -9.50
CA PRO A 296 -0.45 22.75 -9.16
C PRO A 296 -1.13 22.16 -7.92
N GLU A 297 -1.17 22.91 -6.81
CA GLU A 297 -1.84 22.43 -5.60
C GLU A 297 -3.35 22.23 -5.81
N LEU A 298 -4.03 23.16 -6.49
CA LEU A 298 -5.45 23.00 -6.82
C LEU A 298 -5.70 21.76 -7.68
N LEU A 299 -4.87 21.49 -8.69
CA LEU A 299 -4.97 20.31 -9.54
C LEU A 299 -4.81 19.00 -8.75
N GLU A 300 -3.85 18.96 -7.82
CA GLU A 300 -3.58 17.77 -7.02
C GLU A 300 -4.75 17.40 -6.09
N THR A 301 -5.61 18.35 -5.72
CA THR A 301 -6.82 18.07 -4.92
C THR A 301 -7.96 17.42 -5.69
N ILE A 302 -7.98 17.53 -7.03
CA ILE A 302 -9.07 17.04 -7.86
C ILE A 302 -9.23 15.53 -7.71
N ALA A 303 -8.13 14.76 -7.75
CA ALA A 303 -8.18 13.30 -7.66
C ALA A 303 -8.71 12.79 -6.30
N PRO A 304 -8.20 13.27 -5.15
CA PRO A 304 -8.77 12.94 -3.85
C PRO A 304 -10.27 13.26 -3.70
N LEU A 305 -10.71 14.44 -4.14
CA LEU A 305 -12.11 14.85 -4.10
C LEU A 305 -12.98 13.99 -5.04
N ALA A 306 -12.48 13.65 -6.23
CA ALA A 306 -13.19 12.82 -7.18
C ALA A 306 -13.35 11.37 -6.67
N ARG A 307 -12.30 10.79 -6.08
CA ARG A 307 -12.39 9.49 -5.37
C ARG A 307 -13.45 9.54 -4.28
N THR A 308 -13.50 10.62 -3.53
CA THR A 308 -14.52 10.82 -2.49
C THR A 308 -15.92 10.81 -3.05
N CYS A 309 -16.17 11.54 -4.13
CA CYS A 309 -17.47 11.55 -4.80
C CYS A 309 -17.84 10.15 -5.33
N ARG A 310 -16.87 9.43 -5.93
CA ARG A 310 -17.09 8.11 -6.52
C ARG A 310 -17.42 7.04 -5.47
N TYR A 311 -16.66 7.00 -4.37
CA TYR A 311 -16.76 5.95 -3.35
C TYR A 311 -17.71 6.29 -2.21
N GLY A 312 -18.02 7.57 -1.96
CA GLY A 312 -19.02 7.99 -0.98
C GLY A 312 -20.41 7.42 -1.27
N ASN A 313 -20.77 7.29 -2.54
CA ASN A 313 -22.02 6.64 -2.97
C ASN A 313 -22.08 5.15 -2.60
N VAL A 314 -20.93 4.44 -2.66
CA VAL A 314 -20.85 3.02 -2.26
C VAL A 314 -20.99 2.85 -0.75
N ARG A 315 -20.58 3.85 0.04
CA ARG A 315 -20.60 3.84 1.51
C ARG A 315 -21.78 4.60 2.13
N GLY A 316 -22.73 5.09 1.32
CA GLY A 316 -23.94 5.78 1.79
C GLY A 316 -23.66 7.14 2.45
N VAL A 317 -22.56 7.81 2.10
CA VAL A 317 -22.21 9.13 2.62
C VAL A 317 -22.68 10.20 1.64
N ASP A 318 -23.35 11.25 2.14
CA ASP A 318 -23.68 12.42 1.34
C ASP A 318 -22.40 13.19 0.96
N VAL A 319 -22.09 13.19 -0.33
CA VAL A 319 -20.89 13.84 -0.91
C VAL A 319 -21.24 15.12 -1.66
N SER A 320 -22.46 15.66 -1.51
CA SER A 320 -22.91 16.84 -2.24
C SER A 320 -22.03 18.07 -1.99
N GLU A 321 -21.54 18.25 -0.77
CA GLU A 321 -20.62 19.34 -0.44
C GLU A 321 -19.22 19.13 -1.04
N VAL A 322 -18.71 17.89 -0.98
CA VAL A 322 -17.45 17.51 -1.64
C VAL A 322 -17.51 17.79 -3.14
N ARG A 323 -18.64 17.45 -3.78
CA ARG A 323 -18.87 17.71 -5.20
C ARG A 323 -18.86 19.20 -5.53
N ARG A 324 -19.52 20.04 -4.72
CA ARG A 324 -19.49 21.50 -4.90
C ARG A 324 -18.06 22.06 -4.81
N ILE A 325 -17.25 21.56 -3.88
CA ILE A 325 -15.85 22.01 -3.72
C ILE A 325 -14.99 21.52 -4.87
N LEU A 326 -15.18 20.28 -5.32
CA LEU A 326 -14.53 19.75 -6.51
C LEU A 326 -14.81 20.63 -7.72
N ASP A 327 -16.08 20.94 -7.99
CA ASP A 327 -16.49 21.76 -9.13
C ASP A 327 -15.85 23.16 -9.05
N ALA A 328 -15.90 23.81 -7.88
CA ALA A 328 -15.29 25.14 -7.69
C ALA A 328 -13.76 25.12 -7.83
N THR A 329 -13.11 24.08 -7.34
CA THR A 329 -11.64 23.91 -7.41
C THR A 329 -11.21 23.63 -8.84
N ALA A 330 -11.92 22.75 -9.54
CA ALA A 330 -11.68 22.40 -10.93
C ALA A 330 -11.77 23.65 -11.83
N VAL A 331 -12.83 24.44 -11.73
CA VAL A 331 -12.99 25.67 -12.52
C VAL A 331 -11.81 26.62 -12.35
N ARG A 332 -11.37 26.86 -11.11
CA ARG A 332 -10.23 27.74 -10.83
C ARG A 332 -8.93 27.19 -11.38
N ALA A 333 -8.66 25.90 -11.14
CA ALA A 333 -7.47 25.24 -11.65
C ALA A 333 -7.41 25.33 -13.18
N PHE A 334 -8.53 25.10 -13.87
CA PHE A 334 -8.59 25.12 -15.33
C PHE A 334 -8.41 26.52 -15.91
N VAL A 335 -9.01 27.54 -15.29
CA VAL A 335 -8.83 28.94 -15.69
C VAL A 335 -7.39 29.41 -15.48
N GLY A 336 -6.76 29.01 -14.37
CA GLY A 336 -5.38 29.39 -14.04
C GLY A 336 -4.31 28.61 -14.79
N LEU A 337 -4.61 27.41 -15.30
CA LEU A 337 -3.65 26.47 -15.87
C LEU A 337 -2.77 27.08 -16.98
N PRO A 338 -3.29 27.76 -18.03
CA PRO A 338 -2.43 28.28 -19.09
C PRO A 338 -1.39 29.30 -18.58
N THR A 339 -1.80 30.15 -17.63
CA THR A 339 -0.92 31.17 -17.02
C THR A 339 0.12 30.52 -16.11
N ALA A 340 -0.28 29.53 -15.31
CA ALA A 340 0.63 28.82 -14.42
C ALA A 340 1.66 27.95 -15.15
N CYS A 341 1.35 27.52 -16.38
CA CYS A 341 2.28 26.77 -17.23
C CYS A 341 3.33 27.64 -17.95
N ALA A 342 3.22 28.97 -17.89
CA ALA A 342 4.11 29.87 -18.61
C ALA A 342 5.45 30.05 -17.88
N GLY A 343 6.57 29.92 -18.61
CA GLY A 343 7.91 30.22 -18.08
C GLY A 343 8.43 29.27 -17.01
N LEU A 344 7.93 28.03 -16.98
CA LEU A 344 8.41 27.00 -16.05
C LEU A 344 9.82 26.52 -16.43
N ASP A 345 10.65 26.27 -15.42
CA ASP A 345 11.88 25.49 -15.56
C ASP A 345 11.60 23.98 -15.56
N ASP A 346 12.65 23.16 -15.71
CA ASP A 346 12.52 21.69 -15.78
C ASP A 346 11.85 21.08 -14.54
N GLU A 347 12.17 21.59 -13.33
CA GLU A 347 11.66 21.05 -12.08
C GLU A 347 10.18 21.41 -11.87
N ALA A 348 9.84 22.68 -12.08
CA ALA A 348 8.47 23.17 -11.99
C ALA A 348 7.58 22.57 -13.09
N ALA A 349 8.11 22.38 -14.30
CA ALA A 349 7.41 21.67 -15.38
C ALA A 349 7.13 20.20 -15.01
N SER A 350 8.09 19.53 -14.35
CA SER A 350 7.87 18.17 -13.87
C SER A 350 6.80 18.12 -12.77
N ALA A 351 6.76 19.08 -11.85
CA ALA A 351 5.72 19.18 -10.82
C ALA A 351 4.34 19.43 -11.44
N MET A 352 4.24 20.42 -12.34
CA MET A 352 3.01 20.73 -13.08
C MET A 352 2.48 19.53 -13.85
N ARG A 353 3.37 18.76 -14.50
CA ARG A 353 2.96 17.53 -15.22
C ARG A 353 2.33 16.50 -14.29
N ARG A 354 2.90 16.27 -13.09
CA ARG A 354 2.32 15.36 -12.08
C ARG A 354 0.95 15.85 -11.61
N ALA A 355 0.80 17.17 -11.41
CA ALA A 355 -0.46 17.77 -11.01
C ALA A 355 -1.55 17.61 -12.09
N ILE A 356 -1.21 17.85 -13.36
CA ILE A 356 -2.10 17.61 -14.52
C ILE A 356 -2.52 16.12 -14.59
N ASP A 357 -1.58 15.19 -14.39
CA ASP A 357 -1.87 13.76 -14.41
C ASP A 357 -2.79 13.33 -13.26
N SER A 358 -2.56 13.87 -12.07
CA SER A 358 -3.42 13.66 -10.90
C SER A 358 -4.84 14.16 -11.18
N ALA A 359 -4.98 15.38 -11.70
CA ALA A 359 -6.26 15.95 -12.09
C ALA A 359 -6.99 15.12 -13.15
N GLN A 360 -6.29 14.71 -14.23
CA GLN A 360 -6.85 13.86 -15.28
C GLN A 360 -7.34 12.52 -14.70
N SER A 361 -6.54 11.88 -13.84
CA SER A 361 -6.93 10.63 -13.19
C SER A 361 -8.19 10.82 -12.34
N GLY A 362 -8.29 11.94 -11.62
CA GLY A 362 -9.48 12.29 -10.84
C GLY A 362 -10.73 12.46 -11.70
N LEU A 363 -10.63 13.30 -12.72
CA LEU A 363 -11.71 13.59 -13.66
C LEU A 363 -12.23 12.33 -14.35
N SER A 364 -11.34 11.42 -14.72
CA SER A 364 -11.70 10.14 -15.36
C SER A 364 -12.56 9.23 -14.47
N LEU A 365 -12.60 9.45 -13.14
CA LEU A 365 -13.47 8.71 -12.22
C LEU A 365 -14.92 9.19 -12.23
N LEU A 366 -15.18 10.39 -12.77
CA LEU A 366 -16.46 11.09 -12.75
C LEU A 366 -16.84 11.52 -14.17
N PRO A 367 -17.20 10.58 -15.06
CA PRO A 367 -17.51 10.88 -16.47
C PRO A 367 -18.73 11.79 -16.65
N GLU A 368 -19.54 11.97 -15.61
CA GLU A 368 -20.67 12.89 -15.60
C GLU A 368 -20.27 14.37 -15.43
N LEU A 369 -19.00 14.68 -15.17
CA LEU A 369 -18.51 16.06 -15.13
C LEU A 369 -18.35 16.63 -16.55
N PRO A 370 -18.74 17.89 -16.79
CA PRO A 370 -18.44 18.55 -18.05
C PRO A 370 -16.93 18.78 -18.15
N HIS A 371 -16.27 18.04 -19.05
CA HIS A 371 -14.82 18.12 -19.27
C HIS A 371 -14.42 19.26 -20.23
N ASP A 372 -15.36 20.01 -20.78
CA ASP A 372 -15.10 21.02 -21.81
C ASP A 372 -14.11 22.11 -21.37
N ASP A 373 -14.24 22.58 -20.12
CA ASP A 373 -13.34 23.60 -19.56
C ASP A 373 -11.93 23.05 -19.34
N TRP A 374 -11.82 21.79 -18.90
CA TRP A 374 -10.54 21.09 -18.77
C TRP A 374 -9.86 20.93 -20.13
N HIS A 375 -10.59 20.45 -21.12
CA HIS A 375 -10.10 20.28 -22.48
C HIS A 375 -9.69 21.61 -23.11
N ARG A 376 -10.44 22.70 -22.86
CA ARG A 376 -10.08 24.04 -23.34
C ARG A 376 -8.78 24.55 -22.70
N ALA A 377 -8.60 24.31 -21.39
CA ALA A 377 -7.37 24.65 -20.69
C ALA A 377 -6.17 23.86 -21.25
N LEU A 378 -6.31 22.54 -21.44
CA LEU A 378 -5.29 21.70 -22.08
C LEU A 378 -4.99 22.13 -23.52
N ALA A 379 -6.00 22.53 -24.29
CA ALA A 379 -5.81 23.05 -25.65
C ALA A 379 -4.95 24.30 -25.65
N SER A 380 -5.23 25.25 -24.76
CA SER A 380 -4.42 26.46 -24.58
C SER A 380 -2.97 26.15 -24.17
N VAL A 381 -2.78 25.16 -23.28
CA VAL A 381 -1.45 24.71 -22.86
C VAL A 381 -0.69 24.04 -24.02
N SER A 382 -1.33 23.13 -24.73
CA SER A 382 -0.72 22.35 -25.80
C SER A 382 -0.33 23.19 -27.02
N GLY A 383 -1.07 24.27 -27.29
CA GLY A 383 -0.88 25.13 -28.47
C GLY A 383 0.15 26.25 -28.28
N SER A 384 0.62 26.51 -27.06
CA SER A 384 1.52 27.63 -26.77
C SER A 384 2.99 27.23 -26.89
N ASP A 385 3.75 27.95 -27.73
CA ASP A 385 5.19 27.73 -27.87
C ASP A 385 6.00 28.21 -26.65
N ARG A 386 5.39 29.02 -25.77
CA ARG A 386 6.00 29.56 -24.53
C ARG A 386 5.93 28.63 -23.32
N ILE A 387 5.26 27.49 -23.46
CA ILE A 387 5.10 26.51 -22.39
C ILE A 387 6.18 25.45 -22.54
N HIS A 388 6.71 25.03 -21.40
CA HIS A 388 7.72 23.99 -21.31
C HIS A 388 7.29 22.73 -22.08
N GLY A 389 8.21 22.17 -22.88
CA GLY A 389 7.93 21.07 -23.80
C GLY A 389 7.20 19.91 -23.14
N SER A 390 7.68 19.46 -21.97
CA SER A 390 7.11 18.31 -21.24
C SER A 390 5.65 18.48 -20.85
N VAL A 391 5.23 19.71 -20.53
CA VAL A 391 3.84 20.02 -20.17
C VAL A 391 2.98 20.12 -21.42
N ALA A 392 3.46 20.80 -22.47
CA ALA A 392 2.74 20.94 -23.74
C ALA A 392 2.56 19.61 -24.48
N GLY A 393 3.59 18.75 -24.48
CA GLY A 393 3.56 17.40 -25.03
C GLY A 393 2.55 16.53 -24.28
N ARG A 394 2.54 16.60 -22.95
CA ARG A 394 1.57 15.87 -22.13
C ARG A 394 0.13 16.34 -22.37
N ALA A 395 -0.10 17.65 -22.44
CA ALA A 395 -1.43 18.19 -22.76
C ALA A 395 -1.90 17.73 -24.15
N THR A 396 -1.00 17.68 -25.14
CA THR A 396 -1.30 17.14 -26.47
C THR A 396 -1.71 15.67 -26.40
N ARG A 397 -0.99 14.86 -25.60
CA ARG A 397 -1.34 13.45 -25.39
C ARG A 397 -2.74 13.28 -24.79
N LEU A 398 -3.08 14.05 -23.77
CA LEU A 398 -4.39 13.97 -23.12
C LEU A 398 -5.53 14.35 -24.08
N LEU A 399 -5.33 15.35 -24.93
CA LEU A 399 -6.31 15.74 -25.96
C LEU A 399 -6.47 14.67 -27.06
N LEU A 400 -5.38 14.01 -27.43
CA LEU A 400 -5.41 12.87 -28.35
C LEU A 400 -6.19 11.69 -27.75
N ASP A 401 -5.94 11.36 -26.48
CA ASP A 401 -6.65 10.28 -25.76
C ASP A 401 -8.15 10.58 -25.65
N ALA A 402 -8.52 11.86 -25.51
CA ALA A 402 -9.90 12.34 -25.53
C ALA A 402 -10.52 12.42 -26.94
N GLY A 403 -9.75 12.18 -28.01
CA GLY A 403 -10.21 12.26 -29.39
C GLY A 403 -10.50 13.69 -29.89
N LEU A 404 -9.97 14.71 -29.21
CA LEU A 404 -10.17 16.13 -29.55
C LEU A 404 -9.10 16.67 -30.51
N VAL A 405 -7.98 15.95 -30.61
CA VAL A 405 -6.90 16.22 -31.55
C VAL A 405 -6.68 14.94 -32.36
N ASP A 406 -6.61 15.07 -33.67
CA ASP A 406 -6.38 13.94 -34.56
C ASP A 406 -4.87 13.65 -34.77
N ARG A 407 -4.58 12.55 -35.46
CA ARG A 407 -3.20 12.13 -35.75
C ARG A 407 -2.43 13.18 -36.54
N ASN A 408 -3.06 13.85 -37.50
CA ASN A 408 -2.40 14.80 -38.39
C ASN A 408 -1.98 16.07 -37.63
N GLU A 409 -2.84 16.54 -36.73
CA GLU A 409 -2.54 17.68 -35.86
C GLU A 409 -1.42 17.35 -34.86
N VAL A 410 -1.39 16.13 -34.29
CA VAL A 410 -0.25 15.69 -33.45
C VAL A 410 1.04 15.63 -34.27
N ALA A 411 0.99 15.06 -35.48
CA ALA A 411 2.16 14.99 -36.38
C ALA A 411 2.67 16.39 -36.75
N ALA A 412 1.77 17.34 -37.06
CA ALA A 412 2.14 18.72 -37.34
C ALA A 412 2.82 19.41 -36.14
N ARG A 413 2.33 19.16 -34.91
CA ARG A 413 2.95 19.68 -33.69
C ARG A 413 4.31 19.04 -33.39
N LEU A 414 4.42 17.74 -33.60
CA LEU A 414 5.66 16.96 -33.47
C LEU A 414 6.72 17.51 -34.43
N SER A 415 6.39 17.66 -35.73
CA SER A 415 7.29 18.22 -36.74
C SER A 415 7.70 19.67 -36.43
N ARG A 416 6.78 20.50 -35.92
CA ARG A 416 7.11 21.88 -35.52
C ARG A 416 8.07 21.91 -34.33
N ARG A 417 7.83 21.08 -33.31
CA ARG A 417 8.62 21.07 -32.07
C ARG A 417 9.99 20.42 -32.24
N LEU A 418 10.14 19.48 -33.17
CA LEU A 418 11.41 18.79 -33.46
C LEU A 418 12.16 19.37 -34.66
N SER A 419 11.76 20.56 -35.13
CA SER A 419 12.48 21.25 -36.20
C SER A 419 13.89 21.69 -35.74
N VAL A 420 14.81 21.85 -36.70
CA VAL A 420 16.19 22.32 -36.47
C VAL A 420 16.24 23.67 -35.73
N ALA A 421 15.20 24.49 -35.85
CA ALA A 421 15.11 25.78 -35.19
C ALA A 421 14.81 25.69 -33.67
N THR A 422 14.41 24.52 -33.16
CA THR A 422 14.12 24.31 -31.74
C THR A 422 15.37 23.80 -31.00
N PRO A 423 15.73 24.36 -29.83
CA PRO A 423 16.79 23.81 -29.01
C PRO A 423 16.53 22.34 -28.64
N GLY A 424 17.54 21.48 -28.82
CA GLY A 424 17.42 20.03 -28.57
C GLY A 424 16.83 19.65 -27.20
N PRO A 425 17.20 20.29 -26.07
CA PRO A 425 16.58 20.01 -24.78
C PRO A 425 15.06 20.25 -24.74
N GLU A 426 14.56 21.33 -25.37
CA GLU A 426 13.13 21.64 -25.41
C GLU A 426 12.35 20.62 -26.26
N ALA A 427 12.95 20.21 -27.37
CA ALA A 427 12.38 19.22 -28.27
C ALA A 427 12.27 17.84 -27.58
N ALA A 428 13.32 17.43 -26.86
CA ALA A 428 13.34 16.22 -26.04
C ALA A 428 12.29 16.26 -24.93
N ALA A 429 12.20 17.38 -24.22
CA ALA A 429 11.21 17.55 -23.16
C ALA A 429 9.78 17.38 -23.70
N TRP A 430 9.48 17.91 -24.89
CA TRP A 430 8.17 17.73 -25.52
C TRP A 430 7.86 16.28 -25.85
N LEU A 431 8.83 15.55 -26.43
CA LEU A 431 8.72 14.12 -26.68
C LEU A 431 8.49 13.32 -25.38
N ASP A 432 9.27 13.62 -24.34
CA ASP A 432 9.12 13.03 -23.00
C ASP A 432 7.73 13.30 -22.42
N GLY A 433 7.15 14.47 -22.68
CA GLY A 433 5.78 14.82 -22.30
C GLY A 433 4.73 14.01 -23.04
N LEU A 434 4.84 13.92 -24.36
CA LEU A 434 3.91 13.20 -25.23
C LEU A 434 3.91 11.69 -24.94
N LEU A 435 5.10 11.12 -24.75
CA LEU A 435 5.31 9.69 -24.48
C LEU A 435 5.28 9.35 -22.98
N SER A 436 5.03 10.34 -22.12
CA SER A 436 4.98 10.16 -20.67
C SER A 436 3.99 9.06 -20.27
N GLY A 437 4.49 8.05 -19.56
CA GLY A 437 3.72 6.89 -19.09
C GLY A 437 4.54 5.60 -19.12
N THR A 438 3.93 4.49 -18.70
CA THR A 438 4.52 3.15 -18.84
C THR A 438 4.63 2.75 -20.31
N ALA A 439 5.72 2.10 -20.72
CA ALA A 439 5.94 1.65 -22.10
C ALA A 439 4.80 0.76 -22.63
N VAL A 440 4.09 0.09 -21.72
CA VAL A 440 2.85 -0.65 -21.95
C VAL A 440 1.81 0.16 -22.76
N LEU A 441 1.73 1.47 -22.56
CA LEU A 441 0.81 2.34 -23.31
C LEU A 441 1.24 2.46 -24.77
N LEU A 442 2.53 2.55 -25.09
CA LEU A 442 3.03 2.57 -26.47
C LEU A 442 2.88 1.20 -27.14
N ILE A 443 3.06 0.13 -26.37
CA ILE A 443 2.90 -1.25 -26.83
C ILE A 443 1.44 -1.53 -27.22
N HIS A 444 0.47 -0.99 -26.47
CA HIS A 444 -0.95 -1.20 -26.75
C HIS A 444 -1.57 -0.15 -27.67
N ASP A 445 -1.06 1.09 -27.67
CA ASP A 445 -1.56 2.17 -28.50
C ASP A 445 -0.72 2.34 -29.77
N ARG A 446 -1.08 1.54 -30.78
CA ARG A 446 -0.46 1.58 -32.11
C ARG A 446 -0.56 2.95 -32.79
N ARG A 447 -1.48 3.83 -32.38
CA ARG A 447 -1.67 5.15 -33.02
C ARG A 447 -0.51 6.08 -32.72
N ILE A 448 -0.05 6.13 -31.46
CA ILE A 448 1.10 6.96 -31.07
C ILE A 448 2.39 6.33 -31.55
N LEU A 449 2.53 5.01 -31.42
CA LEU A 449 3.74 4.34 -31.90
C LEU A 449 3.94 4.56 -33.40
N GLY A 450 2.86 4.45 -34.19
CA GLY A 450 2.90 4.76 -35.62
C GLY A 450 3.16 6.24 -35.94
N LEU A 451 2.70 7.19 -35.10
CA LEU A 451 3.01 8.61 -35.27
C LEU A 451 4.51 8.91 -35.08
N VAL A 452 5.12 8.30 -34.06
CA VAL A 452 6.56 8.47 -33.82
C VAL A 452 7.36 7.80 -34.93
N ASP A 453 6.95 6.61 -35.37
CA ASP A 453 7.61 5.87 -36.46
C ASP A 453 7.54 6.59 -37.81
N GLU A 454 6.35 7.08 -38.19
CA GLU A 454 6.11 7.82 -39.43
C GLU A 454 6.91 9.14 -39.43
N TRP A 455 6.97 9.82 -38.29
CA TRP A 455 7.78 11.02 -38.15
C TRP A 455 9.28 10.69 -38.26
N VAL A 456 9.80 9.75 -37.46
CA VAL A 456 11.22 9.33 -37.48
C VAL A 456 11.64 8.92 -38.89
N SER A 457 10.80 8.16 -39.60
CA SER A 457 11.08 7.68 -40.96
C SER A 457 11.00 8.78 -42.02
N GLY A 458 10.31 9.89 -41.72
CA GLY A 458 10.14 11.03 -42.61
C GLY A 458 11.05 12.22 -42.30
N VAL A 459 11.93 12.13 -41.31
CA VAL A 459 12.92 13.18 -40.98
C VAL A 459 14.11 13.08 -41.95
N ASP A 460 14.55 14.21 -42.51
CA ASP A 460 15.75 14.28 -43.33
C ASP A 460 17.02 13.92 -42.53
N ASP A 461 18.01 13.27 -43.17
CA ASP A 461 19.23 12.76 -42.53
C ASP A 461 19.94 13.79 -41.63
N GLU A 462 20.05 15.04 -42.09
CA GLU A 462 20.70 16.13 -41.33
C GLU A 462 19.97 16.46 -40.02
N VAL A 463 18.63 16.39 -40.02
CA VAL A 463 17.79 16.66 -38.83
C VAL A 463 17.72 15.42 -37.94
N PHE A 464 17.80 14.23 -38.53
CA PHE A 464 17.77 12.97 -37.80
C PHE A 464 18.97 12.83 -36.86
N ASP A 465 20.18 13.16 -37.31
CA ASP A 465 21.39 13.10 -36.49
C ASP A 465 21.32 14.00 -35.24
N ASP A 466 20.69 15.17 -35.36
CA ASP A 466 20.50 16.12 -34.26
C ASP A 466 19.44 15.66 -33.25
N VAL A 467 18.38 14.99 -33.72
CA VAL A 467 17.25 14.57 -32.86
C VAL A 467 17.44 13.16 -32.28
N LEU A 468 18.27 12.31 -32.91
CA LEU A 468 18.53 10.93 -32.48
C LEU A 468 18.97 10.78 -31.00
N PRO A 469 19.91 11.59 -30.47
CA PRO A 469 20.29 11.50 -29.06
C PRO A 469 19.11 11.77 -28.11
N LEU A 470 18.19 12.64 -28.51
CA LEU A 470 17.01 13.03 -27.74
C LEU A 470 16.00 11.89 -27.68
N VAL A 471 15.68 11.31 -28.83
CA VAL A 471 14.80 10.12 -28.92
C VAL A 471 15.40 8.97 -28.12
N ARG A 472 16.71 8.74 -28.24
CA ARG A 472 17.40 7.69 -27.47
C ARG A 472 17.29 7.91 -25.95
N ARG A 473 17.37 9.15 -25.49
CA ARG A 473 17.18 9.51 -24.07
C ARG A 473 15.76 9.18 -23.62
N THR A 474 14.72 9.58 -24.35
CA THR A 474 13.33 9.29 -24.00
C THR A 474 13.07 7.79 -23.86
N PHE A 475 13.48 7.00 -24.85
CA PHE A 475 13.27 5.55 -24.82
C PHE A 475 14.18 4.82 -23.82
N SER A 476 15.26 5.44 -23.33
CA SER A 476 16.15 4.83 -22.33
C SER A 476 15.49 4.63 -20.96
N ALA A 477 14.42 5.39 -20.67
CA ALA A 477 13.61 5.23 -19.47
C ALA A 477 12.83 3.89 -19.45
N PHE A 478 12.64 3.26 -20.60
CA PHE A 478 11.96 1.97 -20.71
C PHE A 478 12.92 0.81 -20.43
N SER A 479 12.40 -0.22 -19.77
CA SER A 479 13.13 -1.44 -19.49
C SER A 479 13.55 -2.15 -20.78
N ARG A 480 14.56 -3.02 -20.69
CA ARG A 480 15.04 -3.78 -21.85
C ARG A 480 13.95 -4.66 -22.51
N PRO A 481 13.08 -5.36 -21.75
CA PRO A 481 11.96 -6.10 -22.33
C PRO A 481 10.98 -5.19 -23.09
N GLU A 482 10.61 -4.05 -22.52
CA GLU A 482 9.66 -3.11 -23.14
C GLU A 482 10.19 -2.54 -24.46
N ARG A 483 11.47 -2.13 -24.51
CA ARG A 483 12.10 -1.66 -25.75
C ARG A 483 12.13 -2.72 -26.84
N ARG A 484 12.36 -3.98 -26.46
CA ARG A 484 12.34 -5.11 -27.40
C ARG A 484 10.95 -5.31 -27.98
N GLU A 485 9.92 -5.28 -27.15
CA GLU A 485 8.53 -5.46 -27.58
C GLU A 485 8.07 -4.33 -28.52
N ILE A 486 8.44 -3.08 -28.23
CA ILE A 486 8.22 -1.94 -29.12
C ILE A 486 8.90 -2.16 -30.48
N GLY A 487 10.17 -2.60 -30.48
CA GLY A 487 10.89 -2.90 -31.71
C GLY A 487 10.24 -4.02 -32.53
N GLU A 488 9.82 -5.11 -31.88
CA GLU A 488 9.11 -6.22 -32.54
C GLU A 488 7.76 -5.78 -33.14
N LEU A 489 7.05 -4.84 -32.50
CA LEU A 489 5.81 -4.27 -33.03
C LEU A 489 6.04 -3.42 -34.29
N LEU A 490 7.09 -2.59 -34.30
CA LEU A 490 7.47 -1.77 -35.44
C LEU A 490 7.90 -2.63 -36.63
N SER A 491 8.74 -3.65 -36.41
CA SER A 491 9.18 -4.56 -37.49
C SER A 491 8.00 -5.29 -38.14
N ARG A 492 7.03 -5.77 -37.34
CA ARG A 492 5.83 -6.43 -37.88
C ARG A 492 4.92 -5.47 -38.65
N ALA A 493 4.87 -4.20 -38.27
CA ALA A 493 4.09 -3.19 -38.98
C ALA A 493 4.69 -2.90 -40.37
N ALA A 494 6.02 -2.81 -40.46
CA ALA A 494 6.74 -2.67 -41.73
C ALA A 494 6.51 -3.86 -42.67
N ASP A 495 6.60 -5.10 -42.15
CA ASP A 495 6.32 -6.32 -42.93
C ASP A 495 4.89 -6.35 -43.49
N SER A 496 3.92 -5.81 -42.75
CA SER A 496 2.52 -5.73 -43.20
C SER A 496 2.24 -4.61 -44.20
N ALA A 497 3.01 -3.51 -44.17
CA ALA A 497 2.92 -2.43 -45.15
C ALA A 497 3.53 -2.86 -46.50
N GLU A 498 4.66 -3.57 -46.48
CA GLU A 498 5.26 -4.17 -47.68
C GLU A 498 4.39 -5.27 -48.31
N ALA A 499 3.68 -6.06 -47.49
CA ALA A 499 2.70 -7.03 -47.98
C ALA A 499 1.42 -6.39 -48.57
N SER A 500 1.09 -5.15 -48.19
CA SER A 500 -0.10 -4.42 -48.66
C SER A 500 0.08 -3.71 -50.03
N GLY A 501 1.27 -3.76 -50.61
CA GLY A 501 1.55 -3.26 -51.97
C GLY A 501 0.99 -4.14 -53.10
N ALA A 502 0.42 -5.30 -52.77
CA ALA A 502 -0.40 -6.11 -53.68
C ALA A 502 -1.86 -5.96 -53.27
N ASP A 503 -2.60 -5.13 -54.01
CA ASP A 503 -4.08 -5.12 -53.99
C ASP A 503 -4.55 -6.45 -54.61
N GLU A 504 -4.42 -7.54 -53.84
CA GLU A 504 -4.99 -8.82 -54.20
C GLU A 504 -6.47 -8.77 -53.80
N PRO A 505 -7.41 -8.74 -54.76
CA PRO A 505 -8.83 -8.58 -54.46
C PRO A 505 -9.27 -9.72 -53.55
N LEU A 506 -9.76 -9.36 -52.37
CA LEU A 506 -10.21 -10.30 -51.35
C LEU A 506 -11.24 -11.26 -51.97
N ASP A 507 -10.86 -12.54 -52.17
CA ASP A 507 -11.73 -13.53 -52.79
C ASP A 507 -12.87 -13.89 -51.81
N LEU A 508 -13.96 -13.15 -51.92
CA LEU A 508 -15.18 -13.31 -51.13
C LEU A 508 -15.82 -14.70 -51.31
N THR A 509 -15.46 -15.43 -52.37
CA THR A 509 -15.88 -16.82 -52.61
C THR A 509 -15.14 -17.76 -51.67
N LEU A 510 -13.84 -17.57 -51.52
CA LEU A 510 -12.96 -18.33 -50.62
C LEU A 510 -13.19 -17.97 -49.14
N ALA A 511 -13.52 -16.71 -48.85
CA ALA A 511 -13.83 -16.23 -47.49
C ALA A 511 -15.22 -16.63 -46.97
N ARG A 512 -16.13 -17.10 -47.86
CA ARG A 512 -17.53 -17.42 -47.53
C ARG A 512 -17.71 -18.42 -46.38
N PRO A 513 -16.92 -19.50 -46.24
CA PRO A 513 -17.07 -20.44 -45.12
C PRO A 513 -16.70 -19.81 -43.77
N ALA A 514 -15.65 -18.97 -43.73
CA ALA A 514 -15.20 -18.27 -42.53
C ALA A 514 -16.22 -17.20 -42.10
N LEU A 515 -16.72 -16.40 -43.05
CA LEU A 515 -17.75 -15.39 -42.81
C LEU A 515 -19.07 -16.01 -42.31
N ARG A 516 -19.48 -17.16 -42.86
CA ARG A 516 -20.66 -17.90 -42.36
C ARG A 516 -20.49 -18.41 -40.94
N THR A 517 -19.26 -18.80 -40.57
CA THR A 517 -18.94 -19.30 -39.24
C THR A 517 -18.95 -18.16 -38.22
N MET A 518 -18.33 -17.03 -38.54
CA MET A 518 -18.40 -15.80 -37.72
C MET A 518 -19.83 -15.27 -37.58
N ALA A 519 -20.61 -15.22 -38.67
CA ALA A 519 -22.01 -14.80 -38.62
C ALA A 519 -22.83 -15.71 -37.67
N ARG A 520 -22.53 -17.01 -37.63
CA ARG A 520 -23.18 -17.96 -36.71
C ARG A 520 -22.82 -17.69 -35.25
N TYR A 521 -21.55 -17.37 -34.95
CA TYR A 521 -21.12 -17.00 -33.61
C TYR A 521 -21.67 -15.64 -33.14
N LEU A 522 -21.89 -14.72 -34.08
CA LEU A 522 -22.43 -13.38 -33.81
C LEU A 522 -23.98 -13.32 -33.88
N GLY A 523 -24.64 -14.45 -34.11
CA GLY A 523 -26.11 -14.54 -34.15
C GLY A 523 -26.77 -13.92 -35.39
N TRP A 524 -26.01 -13.65 -36.45
CA TRP A 524 -26.51 -13.07 -37.70
C TRP A 524 -26.95 -14.16 -38.67
N LYS A 525 -28.15 -14.02 -39.25
CA LYS A 525 -28.62 -14.90 -40.33
C LYS A 525 -27.89 -14.55 -41.63
N ALA A 526 -26.87 -15.31 -41.99
CA ALA A 526 -26.24 -15.21 -43.30
C ALA A 526 -27.24 -15.65 -44.39
N SER A 527 -27.77 -14.73 -45.19
CA SER A 527 -28.49 -15.09 -46.42
C SER A 527 -27.51 -15.62 -47.47
N THR A 528 -27.98 -16.56 -48.29
CA THR A 528 -27.25 -17.44 -49.23
C THR A 528 -26.08 -16.83 -49.99
#